data_AF-A0A8D2ERU4-F1
#
_entry.id   AF-A0A8D2ERU4-F1
#
_cell.length_a   1.000
_cell.length_b   1.000
_cell.length_c   1.000
_cell.angle_alpha   90.00
_cell.angle_beta   90.00
_cell.angle_gamma   90.00
#
_symmetry.space_group_name_H-M   'P 1'
#
loop_
_entity.id
_entity.type
_entity.pdbx_description
1 polymer ?
#
loop_
_entity_poly.entity_id
_entity_poly.type
_entity_poly.pdbx_seq_one_letter_code
_entity_poly.pdbx_strand_id
1 'polypeptide(L)'
;MNEEYDVIVLGIGLVECILSSIKSVYKKFDLGQDVADFTGHALALYKTDDYLDQPCCETINRIKHDSESLARYGKSPYLYSLCGLGELPQGTYMLNKPIEEIIGQNGKVIGVKSEGEIAHCKQLICDLRYIKDRPEKVGQVIRVICILSHLIKNTSDVNSCQIIIPQNQVSRKSDICVCTISSSHNVAAQRKYIAIVTTTVETKEPEKEVRPAMELLDPTRWEFVSISGLLVPKDLVTESQIFISCAYNPTTHFETIGMTLKNIYKKITGLEFDFEEMKHKKNDIYGED
;
A
#
# COMPACT_ATOMS: atom_id res chain seq x y z
N MET A 1 -36.44 18.42 22.42
CA MET A 1 -36.13 17.21 21.62
C MET A 1 -36.31 17.56 20.16
N ASN A 2 -35.40 18.35 19.60
CA ASN A 2 -35.26 18.59 18.17
C ASN A 2 -33.79 18.28 17.87
N GLU A 3 -33.47 16.99 17.83
CA GLU A 3 -32.17 16.56 17.34
C GLU A 3 -32.33 16.28 15.85
N GLU A 4 -31.47 16.90 15.03
CA GLU A 4 -31.35 16.57 13.62
C GLU A 4 -30.51 15.31 13.49
N TYR A 5 -30.99 14.37 12.68
CA TYR A 5 -30.31 13.12 12.38
C TYR A 5 -29.93 13.14 10.90
N ASP A 6 -28.68 12.78 10.58
CA ASP A 6 -28.22 12.69 9.19
C ASP A 6 -28.96 11.60 8.42
N VAL A 7 -29.31 10.49 9.08
CA VAL A 7 -30.08 9.37 8.51
C VAL A 7 -30.96 8.74 9.59
N ILE A 8 -32.24 8.52 9.27
CA ILE A 8 -33.17 7.71 10.07
C ILE A 8 -33.39 6.39 9.34
N VAL A 9 -33.02 5.28 9.97
CA VAL A 9 -33.21 3.93 9.41
C VAL A 9 -34.37 3.25 10.12
N LEU A 10 -35.33 2.74 9.35
CA LEU A 10 -36.52 2.05 9.87
C LEU A 10 -36.44 0.56 9.52
N GLY A 11 -36.13 -0.29 10.51
CA GLY A 11 -36.03 -1.74 10.39
C GLY A 11 -35.20 -2.38 11.52
N ILE A 12 -35.04 -3.72 11.47
CA ILE A 12 -34.13 -4.52 12.34
C ILE A 12 -33.33 -5.55 11.50
N GLY A 13 -32.88 -5.15 10.31
CA GLY A 13 -32.30 -6.01 9.27
C GLY A 13 -30.78 -5.88 9.07
N LEU A 14 -30.25 -6.69 8.15
CA LEU A 14 -28.82 -6.72 7.79
C LEU A 14 -28.30 -5.34 7.33
N VAL A 15 -29.18 -4.50 6.77
CA VAL A 15 -28.88 -3.16 6.25
C VAL A 15 -28.47 -2.18 7.37
N GLU A 16 -29.05 -2.27 8.57
CA GLU A 16 -28.62 -1.41 9.71
C GLU A 16 -27.30 -1.88 10.31
N CYS A 17 -27.04 -3.19 10.23
CA CYS A 17 -25.77 -3.77 10.67
C CYS A 17 -24.61 -3.22 9.83
N ILE A 18 -24.76 -3.16 8.50
CA ILE A 18 -23.69 -2.70 7.59
C ILE A 18 -23.43 -1.18 7.64
N LEU A 19 -24.43 -0.38 8.03
CA LEU A 19 -24.29 1.08 8.20
C LEU A 19 -23.73 1.46 9.58
N SER A 20 -23.78 0.56 10.57
CA SER A 20 -23.21 0.79 11.89
C SER A 20 -21.70 0.96 11.81
N SER A 21 -21.14 1.86 12.62
CA SER A 21 -19.69 2.04 12.69
C SER A 21 -18.98 0.80 13.24
N ILE A 22 -17.76 0.52 12.81
CA ILE A 22 -17.00 -0.62 13.37
C ILE A 22 -16.74 -0.45 14.87
N LYS A 23 -16.62 0.80 15.36
CA LYS A 23 -16.55 1.10 16.79
C LYS A 23 -17.77 0.60 17.55
N SER A 24 -18.95 0.70 16.96
CA SER A 24 -20.19 0.17 17.54
C SER A 24 -20.16 -1.37 17.58
N VAL A 25 -19.57 -2.00 16.57
CA VAL A 25 -19.35 -3.46 16.54
C VAL A 25 -18.37 -3.88 17.63
N TYR A 26 -17.22 -3.21 17.79
CA TYR A 26 -16.27 -3.49 18.87
C TYR A 26 -16.93 -3.38 20.25
N LYS A 27 -17.71 -2.31 20.49
CA LYS A 27 -18.45 -2.14 21.74
C LYS A 27 -19.49 -3.25 21.96
N LYS A 28 -20.20 -3.67 20.90
CA LYS A 28 -21.21 -4.74 20.98
C LYS A 28 -20.60 -6.09 21.40
N PHE A 29 -19.36 -6.37 20.99
CA PHE A 29 -18.64 -7.59 21.34
C PHE A 29 -17.71 -7.42 22.56
N ASP A 30 -17.79 -6.28 23.26
CA ASP A 30 -16.95 -5.94 24.42
C ASP A 30 -15.44 -6.07 24.14
N LEU A 31 -15.02 -5.64 22.94
CA LEU A 31 -13.63 -5.66 22.52
C LEU A 31 -12.93 -4.38 22.97
N GLY A 32 -11.93 -4.53 23.84
CA GLY A 32 -11.11 -3.43 24.34
C GLY A 32 -10.18 -2.81 23.29
N GLN A 33 -9.55 -1.68 23.64
CA GLN A 33 -8.71 -0.90 22.72
C GLN A 33 -7.57 -1.73 22.11
N ASP A 34 -6.88 -2.56 22.89
CA ASP A 34 -5.77 -3.38 22.37
C ASP A 34 -6.23 -4.38 21.30
N VAL A 35 -7.46 -4.92 21.45
CA VAL A 35 -8.05 -5.83 20.46
C VAL A 35 -8.49 -5.06 19.22
N ALA A 36 -9.05 -3.86 19.40
CA ALA A 36 -9.42 -2.99 18.29
C ALA A 36 -8.18 -2.54 17.49
N ASP A 37 -7.10 -2.16 18.17
CA ASP A 37 -5.81 -1.81 17.55
C ASP A 37 -5.29 -2.96 16.70
N PHE A 38 -5.19 -4.16 17.28
CA PHE A 38 -4.74 -5.34 16.54
C PHE A 38 -5.67 -5.67 15.36
N THR A 39 -6.99 -5.64 15.56
CA THR A 39 -7.95 -5.98 14.51
C THR A 39 -7.92 -4.97 13.36
N GLY A 40 -7.89 -3.68 13.66
CA GLY A 40 -7.90 -2.62 12.66
C GLY A 40 -6.59 -2.50 11.89
N HIS A 41 -5.47 -2.52 12.61
CA HIS A 41 -4.16 -2.25 12.02
C HIS A 41 -3.47 -3.51 11.50
N ALA A 42 -3.62 -4.66 12.16
CA ALA A 42 -2.94 -5.90 11.75
C ALA A 42 -3.78 -6.82 10.84
N LEU A 43 -5.11 -6.86 11.01
CA LEU A 43 -5.99 -7.68 10.15
C LEU A 43 -6.62 -6.85 9.03
N ALA A 44 -7.19 -5.68 9.35
CA ALA A 44 -7.83 -4.82 8.34
C ALA A 44 -6.84 -3.87 7.63
N LEU A 45 -5.59 -3.81 8.09
CA LEU A 45 -4.50 -3.03 7.49
C LEU A 45 -4.82 -1.54 7.30
N TYR A 46 -5.59 -0.97 8.23
CA TYR A 46 -5.72 0.48 8.33
C TYR A 46 -4.40 1.10 8.82
N LYS A 47 -4.24 2.40 8.55
CA LYS A 47 -3.02 3.16 8.90
C LYS A 47 -3.24 4.13 10.05
N THR A 48 -4.52 4.46 10.26
CA THR A 48 -5.04 5.45 11.18
C THR A 48 -6.38 4.94 11.69
N ASP A 49 -6.83 5.48 12.81
CA ASP A 49 -8.11 5.11 13.43
C ASP A 49 -9.34 5.76 12.78
N ASP A 50 -9.17 6.45 11.63
CA ASP A 50 -10.27 7.10 10.91
C ASP A 50 -11.39 6.12 10.51
N TYR A 51 -11.05 4.82 10.38
CA TYR A 51 -11.99 3.75 10.07
C TYR A 51 -12.99 3.45 11.20
N LEU A 52 -12.70 3.84 12.44
CA LEU A 52 -13.53 3.51 13.61
C LEU A 52 -14.95 4.05 13.49
N ASP A 53 -15.09 5.24 12.90
CA ASP A 53 -16.37 5.92 12.71
C ASP A 53 -16.98 5.67 11.31
N GLN A 54 -16.31 4.87 10.46
CA GLN A 54 -16.83 4.47 9.14
C GLN A 54 -17.75 3.25 9.23
N PRO A 55 -18.65 3.05 8.24
CA PRO A 55 -19.49 1.86 8.15
C PRO A 55 -18.68 0.56 8.24
N CYS A 56 -19.13 -0.39 9.07
CA CYS A 56 -18.35 -1.58 9.41
C CYS A 56 -18.12 -2.55 8.25
N CYS A 57 -18.93 -2.48 7.19
CA CYS A 57 -18.90 -3.40 6.06
C CYS A 57 -17.51 -3.50 5.42
N GLU A 58 -16.87 -2.37 5.15
CA GLU A 58 -15.52 -2.33 4.55
C GLU A 58 -14.50 -3.01 5.46
N THR A 59 -14.51 -2.69 6.75
CA THR A 59 -13.60 -3.29 7.74
C THR A 59 -13.81 -4.80 7.88
N ILE A 60 -15.07 -5.25 7.91
CA ILE A 60 -15.40 -6.69 7.95
C ILE A 60 -14.89 -7.41 6.69
N ASN A 61 -15.06 -6.80 5.52
CA ASN A 61 -14.57 -7.39 4.26
C ASN A 61 -13.04 -7.49 4.23
N ARG A 62 -12.32 -6.48 4.75
CA ARG A 62 -10.86 -6.53 4.89
C ARG A 62 -10.40 -7.65 5.84
N ILE A 63 -11.03 -7.77 7.00
CA ILE A 63 -10.74 -8.84 7.98
C ILE A 63 -11.03 -10.22 7.35
N LYS A 64 -12.14 -10.34 6.62
CA LYS A 64 -12.47 -11.57 5.90
C LYS A 64 -11.43 -11.91 4.84
N HIS A 65 -10.97 -10.92 4.07
CA HIS A 65 -9.93 -11.11 3.05
C HIS A 65 -8.60 -11.60 3.65
N ASP A 66 -8.19 -11.03 4.79
CA ASP A 66 -7.02 -11.47 5.54
C ASP A 66 -7.16 -12.94 5.99
N SER A 67 -8.29 -13.27 6.62
CA SER A 67 -8.62 -14.63 7.08
C SER A 67 -8.64 -15.65 5.93
N GLU A 68 -9.25 -15.31 4.79
CA GLU A 68 -9.26 -16.17 3.60
C GLU A 68 -7.87 -16.37 3.01
N SER A 69 -7.02 -15.34 3.04
CA SER A 69 -5.63 -15.41 2.59
C SER A 69 -4.79 -16.28 3.51
N LEU A 70 -4.95 -16.12 4.84
CA LEU A 70 -4.31 -16.98 5.84
C LEU A 70 -4.77 -18.43 5.69
N ALA A 71 -6.05 -18.69 5.51
CA ALA A 71 -6.58 -20.04 5.31
C ALA A 71 -6.02 -20.71 4.05
N ARG A 72 -5.72 -19.92 3.01
CA ARG A 72 -5.13 -20.44 1.75
C ARG A 72 -3.66 -20.83 1.89
N TYR A 73 -2.85 -20.03 2.60
CA TYR A 73 -1.39 -20.21 2.64
C TYR A 73 -0.86 -20.74 3.99
N GLY A 74 -1.70 -20.80 5.02
CA GLY A 74 -1.49 -21.48 6.30
C GLY A 74 -0.60 -20.74 7.31
N LYS A 75 0.44 -20.03 6.88
CA LYS A 75 1.40 -19.38 7.80
C LYS A 75 1.17 -17.88 7.99
N SER A 76 0.82 -17.19 6.91
CA SER A 76 0.53 -15.76 6.89
C SER A 76 -0.36 -15.44 5.69
N PRO A 77 -1.05 -14.29 5.69
CA PRO A 77 -1.83 -13.82 4.55
C PRO A 77 -0.96 -13.24 3.41
N TYR A 78 0.37 -13.21 3.58
CA TYR A 78 1.29 -12.50 2.70
C TYR A 78 2.07 -13.42 1.77
N LEU A 79 2.32 -12.93 0.56
CA LEU A 79 3.26 -13.50 -0.39
C LEU A 79 4.37 -12.51 -0.69
N TYR A 80 5.55 -13.03 -1.02
CA TYR A 80 6.68 -12.25 -1.49
C TYR A 80 7.36 -12.97 -2.64
N SER A 81 7.73 -12.24 -3.70
CA SER A 81 8.37 -12.82 -4.89
C SER A 81 9.79 -13.27 -4.57
N LEU A 82 10.16 -14.44 -5.11
CA LEU A 82 11.56 -14.84 -5.16
C LEU A 82 12.34 -13.80 -5.97
N CYS A 83 13.58 -13.52 -5.55
CA CYS A 83 14.44 -12.48 -6.11
C CYS A 83 13.94 -11.03 -5.90
N GLY A 84 12.87 -10.84 -5.12
CA GLY A 84 12.38 -9.52 -4.74
C GLY A 84 11.36 -8.93 -5.71
N LEU A 85 10.86 -7.75 -5.37
CA LEU A 85 9.77 -7.09 -6.10
C LEU A 85 10.17 -6.61 -7.51
N GLY A 86 11.47 -6.63 -7.83
CA GLY A 86 11.99 -6.32 -9.17
C GLY A 86 11.57 -7.31 -10.26
N GLU A 87 11.06 -8.48 -9.89
CA GLU A 87 10.56 -9.49 -10.82
C GLU A 87 9.13 -9.23 -11.32
N LEU A 88 8.40 -8.29 -10.68
CA LEU A 88 7.01 -7.98 -11.04
C LEU A 88 6.87 -7.27 -12.40
N PRO A 89 7.70 -6.25 -12.74
CA PRO A 89 7.64 -5.62 -14.05
C PRO A 89 8.19 -6.56 -15.13
N GLN A 90 7.35 -6.96 -16.09
CA GLN A 90 7.74 -7.79 -17.23
C GLN A 90 7.15 -7.24 -18.52
N GLY A 91 7.96 -7.21 -19.58
CA GLY A 91 7.58 -6.63 -20.87
C GLY A 91 8.77 -6.00 -21.61
N THR A 92 8.50 -5.47 -22.80
CA THR A 92 9.50 -4.70 -23.56
C THR A 92 9.53 -3.27 -23.06
N TYR A 93 10.63 -2.89 -22.40
CA TYR A 93 10.81 -1.55 -21.83
C TYR A 93 12.01 -0.84 -22.46
N MET A 94 11.87 0.45 -22.73
CA MET A 94 12.99 1.33 -23.06
C MET A 94 13.58 1.89 -21.76
N LEU A 95 14.65 1.26 -21.27
CA LEU A 95 15.41 1.76 -20.12
C LEU A 95 16.48 2.75 -20.58
N ASN A 96 16.92 3.63 -19.68
CA ASN A 96 17.91 4.68 -19.97
C ASN A 96 17.50 5.62 -21.13
N LYS A 97 16.18 5.81 -21.34
CA LYS A 97 15.63 6.70 -22.36
C LYS A 97 15.01 7.94 -21.70
N PRO A 98 15.70 9.10 -21.70
CA PRO A 98 15.25 10.28 -20.98
C PRO A 98 14.04 10.94 -21.67
N ILE A 99 13.02 11.32 -20.88
CA ILE A 99 11.88 12.08 -21.40
C ILE A 99 12.20 13.58 -21.30
N GLU A 100 12.33 14.24 -22.45
CA GLU A 100 12.63 15.67 -22.54
C GLU A 100 11.38 16.51 -22.27
N GLU A 101 10.26 16.10 -22.88
CA GLU A 101 9.01 16.85 -22.93
C GLU A 101 7.78 15.93 -23.04
N ILE A 102 6.72 16.27 -22.31
CA ILE A 102 5.38 15.73 -22.51
C ILE A 102 4.64 16.73 -23.39
N ILE A 103 4.24 16.29 -24.59
CA ILE A 103 3.67 17.18 -25.61
C ILE A 103 2.15 17.21 -25.45
N GLY A 104 1.60 18.41 -25.26
CA GLY A 104 0.17 18.65 -25.16
C GLY A 104 -0.36 19.54 -26.30
N GLN A 105 -1.60 19.30 -26.73
CA GLN A 105 -2.35 20.14 -27.65
C GLN A 105 -3.79 20.30 -27.16
N ASN A 106 -4.30 21.53 -27.11
CA ASN A 106 -5.65 21.84 -26.62
C ASN A 106 -5.95 21.25 -25.22
N GLY A 107 -4.95 21.27 -24.33
CA GLY A 107 -5.05 20.72 -22.98
C GLY A 107 -4.98 19.19 -22.89
N LYS A 108 -4.81 18.45 -24.00
CA LYS A 108 -4.69 16.99 -24.02
C LYS A 108 -3.29 16.53 -24.41
N VAL A 109 -2.82 15.42 -23.85
CA VAL A 109 -1.56 14.80 -24.29
C VAL A 109 -1.68 14.26 -25.71
N ILE A 110 -0.62 14.45 -26.51
CA ILE A 110 -0.51 13.92 -27.89
C ILE A 110 0.77 13.10 -28.12
N GLY A 111 1.70 13.10 -27.16
CA GLY A 111 2.94 12.34 -27.25
C GLY A 111 3.98 12.71 -26.21
N VAL A 112 5.13 12.05 -26.31
CA VAL A 112 6.34 12.34 -25.52
C VAL A 112 7.54 12.52 -26.45
N LYS A 113 8.43 13.43 -26.09
CA LYS A 113 9.71 13.66 -26.79
C LYS A 113 10.85 13.05 -26.01
N SER A 114 11.72 12.32 -26.71
CA SER A 114 12.92 11.71 -26.13
C SER A 114 14.00 11.63 -27.20
N GLU A 115 15.19 12.16 -26.90
CA GLU A 115 16.38 12.14 -27.76
C GLU A 115 16.11 12.73 -29.16
N GLY A 116 15.35 13.83 -29.20
CA GLY A 116 14.95 14.48 -30.45
C GLY A 116 13.81 13.81 -31.22
N GLU A 117 13.41 12.58 -30.87
CA GLU A 117 12.29 11.85 -31.48
C GLU A 117 10.98 12.07 -30.72
N ILE A 118 9.84 11.96 -31.43
CA ILE A 118 8.50 12.09 -30.85
C ILE A 118 7.74 10.78 -31.01
N ALA A 119 7.28 10.23 -29.88
CA ALA A 119 6.35 9.11 -29.85
C ALA A 119 4.94 9.63 -29.55
N HIS A 120 4.00 9.41 -30.48
CA HIS A 120 2.62 9.87 -30.34
C HIS A 120 1.76 8.91 -29.50
N CYS A 121 0.87 9.45 -28.68
CA CYS A 121 -0.06 8.67 -27.86
C CYS A 121 -1.40 9.39 -27.66
N LYS A 122 -2.47 8.64 -27.40
CA LYS A 122 -3.79 9.18 -27.03
C LYS A 122 -3.93 9.45 -25.53
N GLN A 123 -3.21 8.67 -24.73
CA GLN A 123 -3.26 8.66 -23.28
C GLN A 123 -1.83 8.41 -22.78
N LEU A 124 -1.47 9.04 -21.65
CA LEU A 124 -0.16 8.87 -21.02
C LEU A 124 -0.37 8.41 -19.58
N ILE A 125 0.29 7.31 -19.20
CA ILE A 125 0.36 6.85 -17.81
C ILE A 125 1.79 7.06 -17.34
N CYS A 126 1.98 7.73 -16.20
CA CYS A 126 3.33 7.97 -15.69
C CYS A 126 3.40 8.03 -14.16
N ASP A 127 4.62 7.91 -13.65
CA ASP A 127 4.95 8.26 -12.27
C ASP A 127 5.03 9.78 -12.13
N LEU A 128 4.68 10.28 -10.95
CA LEU A 128 4.67 11.70 -10.62
C LEU A 128 6.01 12.42 -10.89
N ARG A 129 7.14 11.70 -10.89
CA ARG A 129 8.47 12.22 -11.23
C ARG A 129 8.58 12.76 -12.67
N TYR A 130 7.72 12.33 -13.60
CA TYR A 130 7.73 12.82 -14.97
C TYR A 130 6.96 14.14 -15.16
N ILE A 131 6.19 14.58 -14.16
CA ILE A 131 5.37 15.79 -14.24
C ILE A 131 6.15 16.98 -13.66
N LYS A 132 6.43 17.97 -14.52
CA LYS A 132 7.21 19.17 -14.14
C LYS A 132 6.42 20.14 -13.26
N ASP A 133 5.09 20.20 -13.40
CA ASP A 133 4.22 20.96 -12.50
C ASP A 133 4.29 20.34 -11.11
N ARG A 134 4.85 21.09 -10.15
CA ARG A 134 5.28 20.51 -8.88
C ARG A 134 4.12 19.79 -8.18
N PRO A 135 4.30 18.52 -7.82
CA PRO A 135 3.34 17.79 -7.00
C PRO A 135 3.18 18.44 -5.63
N GLU A 136 2.04 18.18 -5.00
CA GLU A 136 1.81 18.60 -3.62
C GLU A 136 2.50 17.62 -2.68
N LYS A 137 3.33 18.17 -1.78
CA LYS A 137 3.96 17.37 -0.72
C LYS A 137 3.00 17.29 0.46
N VAL A 138 2.47 16.10 0.69
CA VAL A 138 1.49 15.83 1.77
C VAL A 138 2.13 15.22 3.02
N GLY A 139 3.39 14.82 2.94
CA GLY A 139 4.09 14.23 4.07
C GLY A 139 5.50 13.77 3.74
N GLN A 140 6.07 12.96 4.63
CA GLN A 140 7.36 12.28 4.43
C GLN A 140 7.27 10.87 5.01
N VAL A 141 8.11 9.99 4.48
CA VAL A 141 8.30 8.63 4.99
C VAL A 141 9.77 8.42 5.28
N ILE A 142 10.07 7.85 6.44
CA ILE A 142 11.38 7.28 6.74
C ILE A 142 11.34 5.80 6.41
N ARG A 143 12.39 5.31 5.75
CA ARG A 143 12.69 3.88 5.55
C ARG A 143 14.08 3.60 6.10
N VAL A 144 14.19 2.61 6.98
CA VAL A 144 15.47 2.11 7.49
C VAL A 144 15.62 0.67 7.06
N ILE A 145 16.55 0.43 6.13
CA ILE A 145 16.88 -0.93 5.68
C ILE A 145 18.01 -1.44 6.58
N CYS A 146 17.75 -2.57 7.25
CA CYS A 146 18.67 -3.22 8.17
C CYS A 146 19.11 -4.57 7.61
N ILE A 147 20.42 -4.82 7.52
CA ILE A 147 20.96 -6.15 7.24
C ILE A 147 21.31 -6.83 8.57
N LEU A 148 20.64 -7.94 8.88
CA LEU A 148 20.81 -8.69 10.12
C LEU A 148 21.58 -10.00 9.86
N SER A 149 22.27 -10.47 10.90
CA SER A 149 22.95 -11.78 10.90
C SER A 149 22.30 -12.79 11.85
N HIS A 150 21.08 -12.48 12.29
CA HIS A 150 20.29 -13.21 13.26
C HIS A 150 18.81 -13.09 12.91
N LEU A 151 18.02 -14.04 13.41
CA LEU A 151 16.56 -13.98 13.36
C LEU A 151 16.04 -12.95 14.37
N ILE A 152 14.89 -12.34 14.06
CA ILE A 152 14.22 -11.45 14.99
C ILE A 152 13.67 -12.28 16.16
N LYS A 153 13.95 -11.86 17.40
CA LYS A 153 13.48 -12.55 18.61
C LYS A 153 11.95 -12.60 18.64
N ASN A 154 11.40 -13.61 19.31
CA ASN A 154 9.95 -13.79 19.50
C ASN A 154 9.15 -13.94 18.19
N THR A 155 9.78 -14.37 17.10
CA THR A 155 9.11 -14.65 15.82
C THR A 155 9.02 -16.13 15.48
N SER A 156 9.28 -17.02 16.45
CA SER A 156 9.33 -18.48 16.22
C SER A 156 10.31 -18.89 15.13
N ASP A 157 11.45 -18.19 15.05
CA ASP A 157 12.57 -18.46 14.13
C ASP A 157 12.17 -18.50 12.64
N VAL A 158 11.20 -17.67 12.24
CA VAL A 158 10.74 -17.57 10.85
C VAL A 158 11.71 -16.79 9.96
N ASN A 159 11.86 -17.23 8.71
CA ASN A 159 12.76 -16.61 7.73
C ASN A 159 12.22 -15.32 7.09
N SER A 160 10.96 -14.99 7.36
CA SER A 160 10.30 -13.76 6.92
C SER A 160 9.10 -13.48 7.81
N CYS A 161 8.84 -12.20 8.07
CA CYS A 161 7.67 -11.79 8.84
C CYS A 161 7.25 -10.36 8.49
N GLN A 162 6.00 -10.06 8.85
CA GLN A 162 5.45 -8.72 8.94
C GLN A 162 5.30 -8.41 10.43
N ILE A 163 5.76 -7.25 10.86
CA ILE A 163 5.50 -6.71 12.20
C ILE A 163 4.83 -5.35 12.01
N ILE A 164 3.68 -5.17 12.66
CA ILE A 164 2.95 -3.90 12.69
C ILE A 164 2.95 -3.46 14.14
N ILE A 165 3.42 -2.24 14.39
CA ILE A 165 3.39 -1.59 15.70
C ILE A 165 2.33 -0.49 15.61
N PRO A 166 1.11 -0.76 16.12
CA PRO A 166 0.01 0.19 16.02
C PRO A 166 0.37 1.53 16.68
N GLN A 167 -0.05 2.63 16.05
CA GLN A 167 0.26 3.99 16.47
C GLN A 167 -0.02 4.26 17.96
N ASN A 168 -1.09 3.68 18.51
CA ASN A 168 -1.52 3.88 19.89
C ASN A 168 -0.56 3.22 20.90
N GLN A 169 0.13 2.13 20.51
CA GLN A 169 1.09 1.41 21.35
C GLN A 169 2.42 2.16 21.50
N VAL A 170 2.67 3.15 20.64
CA VAL A 170 3.91 3.96 20.61
C VAL A 170 3.65 5.47 20.67
N SER A 171 2.43 5.88 21.03
CA SER A 171 2.03 7.30 21.16
C SER A 171 2.27 8.13 19.88
N ARG A 172 1.89 7.57 18.73
CA ARG A 172 2.02 8.18 17.39
C ARG A 172 0.65 8.39 16.75
N LYS A 173 0.65 8.99 15.55
CA LYS A 173 -0.52 9.13 14.66
C LYS A 173 -0.43 8.23 13.42
N SER A 174 0.63 7.45 13.30
CA SER A 174 0.88 6.54 12.20
C SER A 174 1.69 5.35 12.69
N ASP A 175 1.29 4.18 12.21
CA ASP A 175 1.93 2.91 12.52
C ASP A 175 3.40 2.87 12.10
N ILE A 176 4.15 1.98 12.75
CA ILE A 176 5.49 1.57 12.32
C ILE A 176 5.39 0.15 11.79
N CYS A 177 5.79 -0.07 10.54
CA CYS A 177 5.79 -1.40 9.93
C CYS A 177 7.22 -1.90 9.74
N VAL A 178 7.43 -3.20 9.97
CA VAL A 178 8.67 -3.91 9.65
C VAL A 178 8.35 -5.08 8.75
N CYS A 179 8.97 -5.11 7.57
CA CYS A 179 8.95 -6.27 6.69
C CYS A 179 10.33 -6.94 6.74
N THR A 180 10.37 -8.22 7.09
CA THR A 180 11.61 -8.99 7.09
C THR A 180 11.57 -10.07 6.04
N ILE A 181 12.60 -10.10 5.21
CA ILE A 181 12.85 -11.09 4.17
C ILE A 181 14.30 -11.58 4.31
N SER A 182 14.65 -12.68 3.67
CA SER A 182 15.96 -13.30 3.86
C SER A 182 16.41 -14.10 2.66
N SER A 183 17.53 -14.81 2.80
CA SER A 183 18.01 -15.77 1.80
C SER A 183 16.97 -16.77 1.31
N SER A 184 15.90 -17.08 2.07
CA SER A 184 14.82 -17.95 1.60
C SER A 184 14.03 -17.37 0.42
N HIS A 185 14.16 -16.06 0.17
CA HIS A 185 13.53 -15.35 -0.95
C HIS A 185 14.55 -14.97 -2.03
N ASN A 186 15.79 -15.46 -1.97
CA ASN A 186 16.89 -15.11 -2.90
C ASN A 186 17.24 -13.60 -2.94
N VAL A 187 16.91 -12.85 -1.89
CA VAL A 187 17.19 -11.40 -1.80
C VAL A 187 18.43 -11.07 -0.98
N ALA A 188 19.00 -12.05 -0.28
CA ALA A 188 20.15 -11.86 0.60
C ALA A 188 21.06 -13.10 0.57
N ALA A 189 22.34 -12.91 0.91
CA ALA A 189 23.28 -14.01 1.09
C ALA A 189 22.82 -14.96 2.21
N GLN A 190 23.33 -16.20 2.18
CA GLN A 190 22.93 -17.22 3.15
C GLN A 190 23.11 -16.75 4.61
N ARG A 191 22.11 -17.03 5.46
CA ARG A 191 22.06 -16.59 6.87
C ARG A 191 22.06 -15.06 7.06
N LYS A 192 21.68 -14.29 6.04
CA LYS A 192 21.40 -12.86 6.15
C LYS A 192 19.92 -12.59 5.99
N TYR A 193 19.47 -11.56 6.70
CA TYR A 193 18.09 -11.08 6.71
C TYR A 193 18.09 -9.60 6.38
N ILE A 194 17.08 -9.14 5.65
CA ILE A 194 16.83 -7.75 5.34
C ILE A 194 15.53 -7.38 6.04
N ALA A 195 15.62 -6.49 7.04
CA ALA A 195 14.47 -5.91 7.71
C ALA A 195 14.29 -4.47 7.23
N ILE A 196 13.10 -4.13 6.75
CA ILE A 196 12.78 -2.80 6.25
C ILE A 196 11.78 -2.20 7.22
N VAL A 197 12.23 -1.21 8.00
CA VAL A 197 11.39 -0.43 8.92
C VAL A 197 10.88 0.81 8.19
N THR A 198 9.59 1.11 8.32
CA THR A 198 8.96 2.24 7.63
C THR A 198 7.84 2.86 8.46
N THR A 199 7.73 4.19 8.45
CA THR A 199 6.62 4.95 9.06
C THR A 199 6.50 6.33 8.41
N THR A 200 5.33 6.97 8.57
CA THR A 200 5.14 8.40 8.25
C THR A 200 5.96 9.25 9.21
N VAL A 201 6.65 10.28 8.72
CA VAL A 201 7.41 11.20 9.59
C VAL A 201 6.46 12.20 10.25
N GLU A 202 6.50 12.27 11.58
CA GLU A 202 5.66 13.18 12.40
C GLU A 202 6.47 14.30 13.07
N THR A 203 7.79 14.15 13.18
CA THR A 203 8.67 15.05 13.92
C THR A 203 9.85 15.55 13.08
N LYS A 204 10.69 16.42 13.68
CA LYS A 204 11.95 16.88 13.08
C LYS A 204 13.10 15.89 13.25
N GLU A 205 12.90 14.79 13.98
CA GLU A 205 13.92 13.78 14.27
C GLU A 205 13.44 12.37 13.83
N PRO A 206 13.35 12.09 12.52
CA PRO A 206 12.67 10.89 12.00
C PRO A 206 13.27 9.57 12.46
N GLU A 207 14.59 9.52 12.67
CA GLU A 207 15.28 8.32 13.15
C GLU A 207 14.89 7.94 14.59
N LYS A 208 14.50 8.92 15.41
CA LYS A 208 14.01 8.63 16.78
C LYS A 208 12.64 7.98 16.77
N GLU A 209 11.84 8.21 15.73
CA GLU A 209 10.47 7.71 15.60
C GLU A 209 10.43 6.20 15.36
N VAL A 210 11.43 5.65 14.67
CA VAL A 210 11.52 4.22 14.36
C VAL A 210 12.15 3.38 15.48
N ARG A 211 12.63 4.00 16.55
CA ARG A 211 13.33 3.34 17.65
C ARG A 211 12.61 2.10 18.22
N PRO A 212 11.29 2.12 18.47
CA PRO A 212 10.59 0.93 18.97
C PRO A 212 10.75 -0.29 18.05
N ALA A 213 10.78 -0.09 16.74
CA ALA A 213 11.03 -1.16 15.78
C ALA A 213 12.53 -1.54 15.74
N MET A 214 13.44 -0.57 15.84
CA MET A 214 14.88 -0.83 15.80
C MET A 214 15.35 -1.69 16.98
N GLU A 215 14.78 -1.48 18.17
CA GLU A 215 15.07 -2.29 19.38
C GLU A 215 14.71 -3.77 19.18
N LEU A 216 13.71 -4.10 18.36
CA LEU A 216 13.37 -5.48 17.99
C LEU A 216 14.45 -6.14 17.11
N LEU A 217 15.29 -5.33 16.44
CA LEU A 217 16.29 -5.79 15.46
C LEU A 217 17.71 -5.94 16.04
N ASP A 218 17.94 -5.56 17.30
CA ASP A 218 19.23 -5.70 17.98
C ASP A 218 19.71 -7.16 18.05
N PRO A 219 21.04 -7.44 18.08
CA PRO A 219 22.15 -6.51 18.35
C PRO A 219 23.03 -6.10 17.15
N THR A 220 22.99 -6.80 16.01
CA THR A 220 23.92 -6.56 14.89
C THR A 220 23.16 -6.18 13.62
N ARG A 221 23.35 -4.93 13.17
CA ARG A 221 22.73 -4.43 11.96
C ARG A 221 23.63 -3.45 11.21
N TRP A 222 23.67 -3.58 9.89
CA TRP A 222 24.05 -2.48 9.01
C TRP A 222 22.80 -1.74 8.61
N GLU A 223 22.81 -0.41 8.72
CA GLU A 223 21.63 0.42 8.52
C GLU A 223 21.81 1.34 7.31
N PHE A 224 20.77 1.45 6.50
CA PHE A 224 20.66 2.39 5.40
C PHE A 224 19.37 3.19 5.59
N VAL A 225 19.50 4.46 5.97
CA VAL A 225 18.38 5.36 6.23
C VAL A 225 18.06 6.15 4.98
N SER A 226 16.78 6.22 4.62
CA SER A 226 16.27 7.04 3.53
C SER A 226 14.99 7.75 3.95
N ILE A 227 14.94 9.07 3.73
CA ILE A 227 13.75 9.88 3.99
C ILE A 227 13.26 10.44 2.65
N SER A 228 12.05 10.08 2.28
CA SER A 228 11.43 10.47 1.01
C SER A 228 10.18 11.30 1.24
N GLY A 229 9.92 12.30 0.39
CA GLY A 229 8.65 13.04 0.40
C GLY A 229 7.50 12.17 -0.10
N LEU A 230 6.36 12.25 0.58
CA LEU A 230 5.08 11.76 0.04
C LEU A 230 4.48 12.86 -0.82
N LEU A 231 4.34 12.54 -2.09
CA LEU A 231 3.88 13.45 -3.12
C LEU A 231 2.58 12.91 -3.69
N VAL A 232 1.58 13.78 -3.83
CA VAL A 232 0.33 13.48 -4.52
C VAL A 232 0.25 14.28 -5.81
N PRO A 233 -0.35 13.72 -6.88
CA PRO A 233 -0.65 14.48 -8.06
C PRO A 233 -1.62 15.61 -7.69
N LYS A 234 -1.36 16.83 -8.17
CA LYS A 234 -2.43 17.82 -8.30
C LYS A 234 -3.43 17.23 -9.28
N ASP A 235 -4.73 17.33 -8.98
CA ASP A 235 -5.77 16.76 -9.82
C ASP A 235 -5.64 17.26 -11.26
N LEU A 236 -5.03 16.44 -12.11
CA LEU A 236 -5.11 16.61 -13.55
C LEU A 236 -6.48 16.06 -13.95
N VAL A 237 -7.29 16.95 -14.50
CA VAL A 237 -8.62 16.61 -15.01
C VAL A 237 -8.46 15.48 -16.04
N THR A 238 -9.39 14.52 -16.03
CA THR A 238 -9.45 13.41 -17.00
C THR A 238 -9.35 13.90 -18.45
N GLU A 239 -9.77 15.14 -18.72
CA GLU A 239 -9.65 15.81 -20.02
C GLU A 239 -8.23 15.83 -20.58
N SER A 240 -7.20 15.95 -19.71
CA SER A 240 -5.80 15.97 -20.12
C SER A 240 -5.30 14.65 -20.71
N GLN A 241 -5.99 13.55 -20.41
CA GLN A 241 -5.60 12.18 -20.76
C GLN A 241 -4.21 11.78 -20.20
N ILE A 242 -3.76 12.45 -19.15
CA ILE A 242 -2.55 12.11 -18.38
C ILE A 242 -3.00 11.50 -17.05
N PHE A 243 -2.61 10.25 -16.81
CA PHE A 243 -2.96 9.49 -15.62
C PHE A 243 -1.71 9.24 -14.79
N ILE A 244 -1.69 9.79 -13.57
CA ILE A 244 -0.51 9.73 -12.70
C ILE A 244 -0.71 8.66 -11.64
N SER A 245 0.32 7.82 -11.47
CA SER A 245 0.43 6.91 -10.33
C SER A 245 0.94 7.64 -9.08
N CYS A 246 0.32 7.38 -7.93
CA CYS A 246 0.69 7.99 -6.65
C CYS A 246 1.99 7.38 -6.09
N ALA A 247 2.73 8.17 -5.31
CA ALA A 247 3.96 7.73 -4.67
C ALA A 247 3.73 6.60 -3.65
N TYR A 248 4.76 5.78 -3.45
CA TYR A 248 4.77 4.66 -2.52
C TYR A 248 4.59 5.13 -1.06
N ASN A 249 3.42 4.81 -0.51
CA ASN A 249 3.08 4.99 0.90
C ASN A 249 4.01 4.19 1.83
N PRO A 250 4.03 4.48 3.15
CA PRO A 250 4.86 3.75 4.11
C PRO A 250 4.37 2.32 4.41
N THR A 251 3.35 1.81 3.72
CA THR A 251 2.84 0.46 3.94
C THR A 251 3.77 -0.61 3.37
N THR A 252 3.83 -1.76 4.04
CA THR A 252 4.61 -2.93 3.63
C THR A 252 3.80 -3.95 2.81
N HIS A 253 2.59 -3.58 2.39
CA HIS A 253 1.68 -4.37 1.55
C HIS A 253 1.14 -3.53 0.38
N PHE A 254 0.55 -4.20 -0.62
CA PHE A 254 0.18 -3.59 -1.90
C PHE A 254 -1.25 -3.03 -1.98
N GLU A 255 -2.03 -3.03 -0.89
CA GLU A 255 -3.46 -2.68 -0.93
C GLU A 255 -3.71 -1.29 -1.55
N THR A 256 -3.02 -0.25 -1.07
CA THR A 256 -3.21 1.10 -1.62
C THR A 256 -2.74 1.23 -3.07
N ILE A 257 -1.74 0.44 -3.48
CA ILE A 257 -1.28 0.40 -4.87
C ILE A 257 -2.33 -0.27 -5.76
N GLY A 258 -2.92 -1.39 -5.31
CA GLY A 258 -4.01 -2.07 -6.00
C GLY A 258 -5.22 -1.16 -6.20
N MET A 259 -5.62 -0.40 -5.18
CA MET A 259 -6.70 0.59 -5.29
C MET A 259 -6.36 1.70 -6.30
N THR A 260 -5.12 2.19 -6.29
CA THR A 260 -4.66 3.21 -7.25
C THR A 260 -4.71 2.71 -8.69
N LEU A 261 -4.28 1.47 -8.93
CA LEU A 261 -4.32 0.85 -10.26
C LEU A 261 -5.75 0.65 -10.76
N LYS A 262 -6.67 0.18 -9.92
CA LYS A 262 -8.11 0.07 -10.26
C LYS A 262 -8.71 1.42 -10.62
N ASN A 263 -8.38 2.47 -9.86
CA ASN A 263 -8.86 3.82 -10.13
C ASN A 263 -8.31 4.37 -11.46
N ILE A 264 -7.02 4.18 -11.74
CA ILE A 264 -6.40 4.57 -13.01
C ILE A 264 -7.04 3.80 -14.17
N TYR A 265 -7.21 2.49 -14.04
CA TYR A 265 -7.88 1.66 -15.03
C TYR A 265 -9.28 2.19 -15.36
N LYS A 266 -10.11 2.42 -14.33
CA LYS A 266 -11.47 2.96 -14.50
C LYS A 266 -11.46 4.32 -15.18
N LYS A 267 -10.52 5.21 -14.85
CA LYS A 267 -10.38 6.52 -15.49
C LYS A 267 -9.96 6.42 -16.97
N ILE A 268 -9.15 5.42 -17.32
CA ILE A 268 -8.66 5.19 -18.69
C ILE A 268 -9.74 4.56 -19.56
N THR A 269 -10.39 3.50 -19.05
CA THR A 269 -11.28 2.63 -19.84
C THR A 269 -12.75 3.01 -19.70
N GLY A 270 -13.13 3.72 -18.64
CA GLY A 270 -14.52 3.97 -18.27
C GLY A 270 -15.22 2.77 -17.61
N LEU A 271 -14.51 1.66 -17.36
CA LEU A 271 -15.08 0.42 -16.85
C LEU A 271 -14.53 0.09 -15.45
N GLU A 272 -15.35 -0.56 -14.62
CA GLU A 272 -14.85 -1.21 -13.41
C GLU A 272 -13.89 -2.34 -13.78
N PHE A 273 -12.85 -2.53 -12.96
CA PHE A 273 -11.91 -3.61 -13.19
C PHE A 273 -12.52 -4.95 -12.78
N ASP A 274 -12.74 -5.85 -13.74
CA ASP A 274 -13.27 -7.19 -13.50
C ASP A 274 -12.15 -8.25 -13.47
N PHE A 275 -11.98 -8.89 -12.31
CA PHE A 275 -11.02 -9.97 -12.14
C PHE A 275 -11.43 -11.28 -12.82
N GLU A 276 -12.72 -11.52 -13.02
CA GLU A 276 -13.20 -12.75 -13.68
C GLU A 276 -12.95 -12.70 -15.19
N GLU A 277 -13.11 -11.54 -15.83
CA GLU A 277 -12.79 -11.36 -17.26
C GLU A 277 -11.32 -11.72 -17.57
N MET A 278 -10.40 -11.40 -16.65
CA MET A 278 -8.97 -11.76 -16.74
C MET A 278 -8.72 -13.27 -16.66
N LYS A 279 -9.54 -14.02 -15.91
CA LYS A 279 -9.41 -15.49 -15.84
C LYS A 279 -9.88 -16.15 -17.13
N HIS A 280 -10.93 -15.62 -17.76
CA HIS A 280 -11.42 -16.12 -19.04
C HIS A 280 -10.38 -15.98 -20.15
N LYS A 281 -9.69 -14.84 -20.23
CA LYS A 281 -8.62 -14.63 -21.24
C LYS A 281 -7.37 -15.48 -21.02
N LYS A 282 -7.13 -16.02 -19.82
CA LYS A 282 -5.98 -16.92 -19.57
C LYS A 282 -6.10 -18.27 -20.28
N ASN A 283 -7.33 -18.74 -20.53
CA ASN A 283 -7.56 -19.97 -21.29
C ASN A 283 -7.32 -19.80 -22.79
N ASP A 284 -7.22 -18.56 -23.29
CA ASP A 284 -6.96 -18.29 -24.71
C ASP A 284 -5.46 -18.04 -25.02
N ILE A 285 -4.60 -17.91 -23.99
CA ILE A 285 -3.18 -17.52 -24.16
C ILE A 285 -2.25 -18.75 -24.20
N TYR A 286 -2.67 -19.88 -23.66
CA TYR A 286 -2.02 -21.17 -23.92
C TYR A 286 -2.90 -21.96 -24.87
N GLY A 287 -2.72 -21.72 -26.18
CA GLY A 287 -3.13 -22.71 -27.17
C GLY A 287 -2.43 -24.02 -26.84
N GLU A 288 -3.22 -25.07 -26.62
CA GLU A 288 -2.75 -26.45 -26.69
C GLU A 288 -2.26 -26.69 -28.13
N ASP A 289 -0.95 -26.82 -28.30
CA ASP A 289 -0.33 -27.60 -29.38
C ASP A 289 0.46 -28.75 -28.72
#